data_AF-A0AAE0RYH6-F1
#
_entry.id   AF-A0AAE0RYH6-F1
#
_cell.length_a   1.000
_cell.length_b   1.000
_cell.length_c   1.000
_cell.angle_alpha   90.00
_cell.angle_beta   90.00
_cell.angle_gamma   90.00
#
_symmetry.space_group_name_H-M   'P 1'
#
loop_
_entity.id
_entity.type
_entity.pdbx_description
1 polymer ?
#
loop_
_entity_poly.entity_id
_entity_poly.type
_entity_poly.pdbx_seq_one_letter_code
_entity_poly.pdbx_strand_id
1 'polypeptide(L)'
;MAEAPEFETPSYACDEKTKEGYLRVIVSIRGLKMTSKIILKGIIPKSVKEAENAEVDSEFEERSFLLTVRGRKGELINKNYQLRIQQLPHEIISNQSYIKIEDNRILVFLKKLEDRSWYPELDAGLETAEEEM
;
A
#
# COMPACT_ATOMS: atom_id res chain seq x y z
N MET A 1 27.90 5.23 12.76
CA MET A 1 27.16 4.52 11.70
C MET A 1 25.77 4.30 12.25
N ALA A 2 24.73 4.90 11.66
CA ALA A 2 23.36 4.56 12.03
C ALA A 2 23.04 3.23 11.33
N GLU A 3 22.61 2.22 12.09
CA GLU A 3 22.05 0.99 11.52
C GLU A 3 20.84 1.35 10.66
N ALA A 4 20.70 0.70 9.51
CA ALA A 4 19.52 0.87 8.68
C ALA A 4 18.28 0.42 9.48
N PRO A 5 17.14 1.11 9.37
CA PRO A 5 15.92 0.68 10.05
C PRO A 5 15.53 -0.71 9.58
N GLU A 6 15.31 -1.63 10.52
CA GLU A 6 14.76 -2.96 10.26
C GLU A 6 13.30 -2.84 9.81
N PHE A 7 12.93 -3.58 8.76
CA PHE A 7 11.58 -3.59 8.19
C PHE A 7 10.99 -5.00 8.22
N GLU A 8 9.76 -5.12 8.71
CA GLU A 8 9.00 -6.36 8.66
C GLU A 8 8.14 -6.42 7.39
N THR A 9 8.03 -7.59 6.74
CA THR A 9 7.08 -7.78 5.65
C THR A 9 5.66 -7.96 6.21
N PRO A 10 4.69 -7.09 5.88
CA PRO A 10 3.33 -7.23 6.37
C PRO A 10 2.57 -8.30 5.60
N SER A 11 1.60 -8.94 6.27
CA SER A 11 0.66 -9.83 5.57
C SER A 11 -0.22 -9.04 4.61
N TYR A 12 -0.51 -9.59 3.43
CA TYR A 12 -1.39 -8.96 2.45
C TYR A 12 -2.29 -9.96 1.74
N ALA A 13 -3.35 -9.45 1.11
CA ALA A 13 -4.25 -10.20 0.23
C ALA A 13 -4.60 -9.37 -1.00
N CYS A 14 -5.05 -10.00 -2.09
CA CYS A 14 -5.36 -9.34 -3.35
C CYS A 14 -6.79 -9.67 -3.83
N ASP A 15 -7.50 -8.68 -4.39
CA ASP A 15 -8.78 -8.91 -5.07
C ASP A 15 -9.05 -7.89 -6.19
N GLU A 16 -9.85 -8.29 -7.17
CA GLU A 16 -10.28 -7.43 -8.30
C GLU A 16 -11.77 -7.03 -8.21
N LYS A 17 -12.47 -7.40 -7.13
CA LYS A 17 -13.94 -7.34 -7.07
C LYS A 17 -14.49 -5.94 -6.76
N THR A 18 -13.62 -5.06 -6.27
CA THR A 18 -14.05 -3.81 -5.62
C THR A 18 -14.18 -2.64 -6.59
N LYS A 19 -13.37 -2.62 -7.65
CA LYS A 19 -13.34 -1.53 -8.63
C LYS A 19 -12.86 -2.07 -9.98
N GLU A 20 -13.70 -1.92 -11.00
CA GLU A 20 -13.39 -2.34 -12.37
C GLU A 20 -12.09 -1.72 -12.88
N GLY A 21 -11.26 -2.54 -13.53
CA GLY A 21 -9.95 -2.14 -14.02
C GLY A 21 -8.90 -1.85 -12.93
N TYR A 22 -9.13 -2.23 -11.67
CA TYR A 22 -8.14 -2.10 -10.59
C TYR A 22 -7.89 -3.44 -9.89
N LEU A 23 -6.64 -3.69 -9.54
CA LEU A 23 -6.28 -4.65 -8.50
C LEU A 23 -6.26 -3.93 -7.15
N ARG A 24 -6.90 -4.51 -6.14
CA ARG A 24 -6.78 -4.06 -4.76
C ARG A 24 -5.85 -4.99 -4.00
N VAL A 25 -4.80 -4.43 -3.40
CA VAL A 25 -3.95 -5.12 -2.42
C VAL A 25 -4.32 -4.62 -1.02
N ILE A 26 -4.70 -5.53 -0.14
CA ILE A 26 -5.10 -5.28 1.24
C ILE A 26 -3.93 -5.64 2.13
N VAL A 27 -3.21 -4.64 2.64
CA VAL A 27 -2.03 -4.83 3.48
C VAL A 27 -2.43 -4.68 4.94
N SER A 28 -2.20 -5.70 5.77
CA SER A 28 -2.52 -5.67 7.20
C SER A 28 -1.40 -5.03 8.00
N ILE A 29 -1.72 -3.95 8.72
CA ILE A 29 -0.80 -3.22 9.60
C ILE A 29 -1.51 -3.07 10.95
N ARG A 30 -1.39 -4.07 11.82
CA ARG A 30 -2.10 -4.09 13.10
C ARG A 30 -1.72 -2.89 13.97
N GLY A 31 -2.72 -2.19 14.49
CA GLY A 31 -2.53 -0.99 15.32
C GLY A 31 -2.39 0.30 14.51
N LEU A 32 -2.46 0.27 13.17
CA LEU A 32 -2.56 1.47 12.35
C LEU A 32 -3.88 2.20 12.64
N LYS A 33 -3.80 3.51 12.91
CA LYS A 33 -4.96 4.36 13.15
C LYS A 33 -5.09 5.37 12.04
N MET A 34 -6.28 5.43 11.44
CA MET A 34 -6.63 6.45 10.47
C MET A 34 -7.21 7.67 11.19
N THR A 35 -6.75 8.84 10.77
CA THR A 35 -7.37 10.12 11.12
C THR A 35 -7.85 10.81 9.86
N SER A 36 -8.92 11.59 10.00
CA SER A 36 -9.45 12.42 8.92
C SER A 36 -9.15 13.87 9.23
N LYS A 37 -8.27 14.48 8.44
CA LYS A 37 -7.98 15.92 8.54
C LYS A 37 -8.80 16.69 7.53
N ILE A 38 -9.38 17.79 7.96
CA ILE A 38 -10.07 18.72 7.06
C ILE A 38 -9.02 19.71 6.55
N ILE A 39 -8.77 19.68 5.25
CA ILE A 39 -7.90 20.64 4.57
C ILE A 39 -8.77 21.74 3.99
N LEU A 40 -8.61 22.96 4.54
CA LEU A 40 -9.26 24.17 4.06
C LEU A 40 -8.45 24.80 2.91
N LYS A 41 -8.33 24.08 1.78
CA LYS A 41 -7.78 24.63 0.53
C LYS A 41 -8.90 24.87 -0.48
N GLY A 42 -9.24 26.15 -0.71
CA GLY A 42 -10.27 26.59 -1.65
C GLY A 42 -11.65 26.80 -1.01
N ILE A 43 -12.69 26.92 -1.84
CA ILE A 43 -14.08 27.23 -1.41
C ILE A 43 -14.75 26.03 -0.72
N ILE A 44 -14.31 24.79 -1.02
CA ILE A 44 -14.91 23.57 -0.49
C ILE A 44 -13.89 22.83 0.39
N PRO A 45 -14.17 22.61 1.68
CA PRO A 45 -13.29 21.83 2.56
C PRO A 45 -13.17 20.39 2.06
N LYS A 46 -11.94 19.86 2.00
CA LYS A 46 -11.69 18.46 1.65
C LYS A 46 -11.26 17.68 2.88
N SER A 47 -11.91 16.56 3.16
CA SER A 47 -11.45 15.60 4.16
C SER A 47 -10.42 14.67 3.53
N VAL A 48 -9.23 14.60 4.11
CA VAL A 48 -8.15 13.70 3.70
C VAL A 48 -7.90 12.71 4.83
N LYS A 49 -7.86 11.43 4.48
CA LYS A 49 -7.54 10.34 5.40
C LYS A 49 -6.04 10.13 5.42
N GLU A 50 -5.44 10.16 6.60
CA GLU A 50 -4.01 9.97 6.82
C GLU A 50 -3.80 9.00 7.98
N ALA A 51 -2.61 8.41 8.08
CA ALA A 51 -2.22 7.66 9.27
C ALA A 51 -1.92 8.64 10.42
N GLU A 52 -2.50 8.38 11.59
CA GLU A 52 -2.28 9.20 12.79
C GLU A 52 -0.96 8.86 13.49
N ASN A 53 -0.58 7.58 13.45
CA ASN A 53 0.49 6.99 14.24
C ASN A 53 1.63 6.39 13.42
N ALA A 54 1.64 6.59 12.10
CA ALA A 54 2.69 6.15 11.19
C ALA A 54 2.87 7.14 10.03
N GLU A 55 4.05 7.14 9.44
CA GLU A 55 4.29 7.68 8.10
C GLU A 55 4.07 6.57 7.08
N VAL A 56 3.37 6.87 5.98
CA VAL A 56 3.05 5.91 4.94
C VAL A 56 3.47 6.51 3.60
N ASP A 57 4.39 5.85 2.93
CA ASP A 57 4.89 6.22 1.61
C ASP A 57 4.58 5.09 0.62
N SER A 58 4.27 5.46 -0.62
CA SER A 58 4.04 4.50 -1.69
C SER A 58 4.69 4.97 -2.99
N GLU A 59 5.39 4.08 -3.66
CA GLU A 59 5.98 4.28 -4.98
C GLU A 59 5.37 3.27 -5.95
N PHE A 60 4.92 3.76 -7.10
CA PHE A 60 4.33 2.94 -8.15
C PHE A 60 5.19 3.04 -9.40
N GLU A 61 5.55 1.91 -9.96
CA GLU A 61 6.23 1.81 -11.24
C GLU A 61 5.33 1.09 -12.24
N GLU A 62 5.84 0.80 -13.44
CA GLU A 62 5.06 0.20 -14.51
C GLU A 62 4.62 -1.24 -14.17
N ARG A 63 5.47 -2.01 -13.49
CA ARG A 63 5.18 -3.40 -13.10
C ARG A 63 5.55 -3.72 -11.66
N SER A 64 5.77 -2.70 -10.84
CA SER A 64 6.19 -2.86 -9.46
C SER A 64 5.49 -1.84 -8.57
N PHE A 65 5.44 -2.12 -7.27
CA PHE A 65 5.18 -1.07 -6.29
C PHE A 65 5.92 -1.36 -4.99
N LEU A 66 6.16 -0.28 -4.25
CA LEU A 66 6.75 -0.29 -2.91
C LEU A 66 5.82 0.45 -1.97
N LEU A 67 5.41 -0.20 -0.89
CA LEU A 67 4.72 0.42 0.23
C LEU A 67 5.67 0.40 1.43
N THR A 68 5.92 1.56 2.01
CA THR A 68 6.70 1.68 3.24
C THR A 68 5.86 2.32 4.34
N VAL A 69 5.85 1.70 5.52
CA VAL A 69 5.16 2.20 6.71
C VAL A 69 6.18 2.35 7.82
N ARG A 70 6.33 3.56 8.37
CA ARG A 70 7.22 3.83 9.51
C ARG A 70 6.40 4.25 10.70
N GLY A 71 6.27 3.38 11.68
CA GLY A 71 5.50 3.64 12.87
C GLY A 71 6.15 4.70 13.76
N ARG A 72 5.36 5.70 14.15
CA ARG A 72 5.84 6.88 14.90
C ARG A 72 5.28 6.97 16.31
N LYS A 73 4.11 6.37 16.57
CA LYS A 73 3.37 6.54 17.84
C LYS A 73 2.59 5.28 18.22
N GLY A 74 2.24 5.18 19.51
CA GLY A 74 1.36 4.13 20.02
C GLY A 74 1.91 2.72 19.79
N GLU A 75 1.04 1.78 19.44
CA GLU A 75 1.39 0.36 19.21
C GLU A 75 2.35 0.12 18.02
N LEU A 76 2.52 1.13 17.17
CA LEU A 76 3.41 1.11 16.03
C LEU A 76 4.77 1.77 16.29
N ILE A 77 5.04 2.33 17.47
CA ILE A 77 6.34 2.96 17.73
C ILE A 77 7.49 1.97 17.49
N ASN A 78 8.48 2.39 16.71
CA ASN A 78 9.64 1.60 16.28
C ASN A 78 9.32 0.34 15.44
N LYS A 79 8.08 0.21 14.94
CA LYS A 79 7.71 -0.84 13.98
C LYS A 79 7.67 -0.26 12.58
N ASN A 80 8.53 -0.77 11.71
CA ASN A 80 8.52 -0.40 10.30
C ASN A 80 8.12 -1.61 9.47
N TYR A 81 7.29 -1.37 8.46
CA TYR A 81 6.86 -2.39 7.53
C TYR A 81 7.21 -1.99 6.12
N GLN A 82 7.56 -2.96 5.30
CA GLN A 82 7.80 -2.74 3.88
C GLN A 82 7.21 -3.89 3.07
N LEU A 83 6.42 -3.53 2.05
CA LEU A 83 5.93 -4.47 1.05
C LEU A 83 6.41 -4.02 -0.31
N ARG A 84 7.30 -4.81 -0.92
CA ARG A 84 7.77 -4.61 -2.28
C ARG A 84 7.28 -5.74 -3.17
N ILE A 85 6.47 -5.41 -4.17
CA ILE A 85 6.11 -6.35 -5.23
C ILE A 85 6.94 -5.95 -6.45
N GLN A 86 7.87 -6.82 -6.84
CA GLN A 86 8.85 -6.51 -7.89
C GLN A 86 8.26 -6.67 -9.28
N GLN A 87 7.45 -7.71 -9.47
CA GLN A 87 6.97 -8.11 -10.78
C GLN A 87 5.49 -8.47 -10.73
N LEU A 88 4.65 -7.47 -11.02
CA LEU A 88 3.24 -7.66 -11.26
C LEU A 88 3.04 -8.46 -12.57
N PRO A 89 1.94 -9.25 -12.66
CA PRO A 89 1.62 -10.03 -13.86
C PRO A 89 1.59 -9.18 -15.14
N HIS A 90 1.04 -7.97 -15.02
CA HIS A 90 0.92 -7.01 -16.11
C HIS A 90 1.20 -5.59 -15.64
N GLU A 91 1.27 -4.68 -16.61
CA GLU A 91 1.54 -3.27 -16.38
C GLU A 91 0.39 -2.55 -15.68
N ILE A 92 0.76 -1.54 -14.90
CA ILE A 92 -0.14 -0.63 -14.21
C ILE A 92 0.07 0.79 -14.69
N ILE A 93 -0.98 1.59 -14.56
CA ILE A 93 -0.93 3.03 -14.79
C ILE A 93 -0.54 3.69 -13.46
N SER A 94 0.76 3.90 -13.25
CA SER A 94 1.33 4.33 -11.96
C SER A 94 0.73 5.64 -11.45
N ASN A 95 0.46 6.62 -12.32
CA ASN A 95 -0.12 7.92 -11.95
C ASN A 95 -1.63 7.86 -11.60
N GLN A 96 -2.30 6.76 -11.90
CA GLN A 96 -3.70 6.50 -11.50
C GLN A 96 -3.80 5.50 -10.34
N SER A 97 -2.67 4.93 -9.92
CA SER A 97 -2.58 4.05 -8.77
C SER A 97 -2.44 4.88 -7.51
N TYR A 98 -3.05 4.43 -6.41
CA TYR A 98 -3.11 5.20 -5.17
C TYR A 98 -3.32 4.28 -3.97
N ILE A 99 -3.07 4.82 -2.77
CA ILE A 99 -3.37 4.13 -1.51
C ILE A 99 -4.58 4.76 -0.80
N LYS A 100 -5.25 3.96 0.04
CA LYS A 100 -6.21 4.43 1.04
C LYS A 100 -5.83 3.84 2.39
N ILE A 101 -5.81 4.69 3.41
CA ILE A 101 -5.52 4.29 4.78
C ILE A 101 -6.83 4.01 5.51
N GLU A 102 -6.89 2.87 6.19
CA GLU A 102 -7.99 2.48 7.08
C GLU A 102 -7.40 1.98 8.40
N ASP A 103 -8.24 1.85 9.42
CA ASP A 103 -7.78 1.28 10.69
C ASP A 103 -7.30 -0.16 10.47
N ASN A 104 -6.11 -0.45 10.99
CA ASN A 104 -5.40 -1.73 10.91
C ASN A 104 -4.97 -2.19 9.51
N ARG A 105 -5.17 -1.39 8.45
CA ARG A 105 -4.81 -1.80 7.08
C ARG A 105 -4.60 -0.66 6.11
N ILE A 106 -3.85 -0.94 5.06
CA ILE A 106 -3.66 -0.03 3.92
C ILE A 106 -4.19 -0.73 2.67
N LEU A 107 -5.06 -0.05 1.93
CA LEU A 107 -5.60 -0.53 0.67
C LEU A 107 -4.82 0.13 -0.46
N VAL A 108 -4.03 -0.66 -1.20
CA VAL A 108 -3.33 -0.22 -2.40
C VAL A 108 -4.23 -0.52 -3.60
N PHE A 109 -4.50 0.48 -4.42
CA PHE A 109 -5.27 0.36 -5.65
C PHE A 109 -4.35 0.55 -6.83
N LEU A 110 -4.12 -0.52 -7.59
CA LEU A 110 -3.29 -0.52 -8.78
C LEU A 110 -4.19 -0.45 -10.01
N LYS A 111 -4.10 0.63 -10.79
CA LYS A 111 -4.87 0.76 -12.04
C LYS A 111 -4.23 -0.14 -13.09
N LYS A 112 -4.93 -1.17 -13.56
CA LYS A 112 -4.42 -2.03 -14.63
C LYS A 112 -4.37 -1.24 -15.95
N LEU A 113 -3.31 -1.45 -16.73
CA LEU A 113 -3.21 -0.88 -18.09
C LEU A 113 -4.28 -1.50 -19.01
N GLU A 114 -4.38 -2.83 -18.97
CA GLU A 114 -5.39 -3.60 -19.71
C GLU A 114 -6.50 -4.06 -18.76
N ASP A 115 -7.75 -3.94 -19.21
CA ASP A 115 -8.89 -4.43 -18.45
C ASP A 115 -9.11 -5.93 -18.67
N ARG A 116 -8.15 -6.71 -18.17
CA ARG A 116 -8.19 -8.18 -18.10
C ARG A 116 -8.07 -8.63 -16.66
N SER A 117 -8.63 -9.78 -16.33
CA SER A 117 -8.42 -10.37 -15.00
C SER A 117 -6.98 -10.86 -14.88
N TRP A 118 -6.44 -10.75 -13.66
CA TRP A 118 -5.13 -11.29 -13.27
C TRP A 118 -5.29 -12.58 -12.45
N TYR A 119 -6.49 -13.17 -12.42
CA TYR A 119 -6.66 -14.56 -12.04
C TYR A 119 -6.35 -15.43 -13.26
N PRO A 120 -5.54 -16.50 -13.14
CA PRO A 120 -5.07 -17.18 -11.91
C PRO A 120 -3.71 -16.72 -11.35
N GLU A 121 -3.04 -15.74 -11.96
CA GLU A 121 -1.69 -15.30 -11.56
C GLU A 121 -1.63 -14.81 -10.10
N LEU A 122 -2.70 -14.23 -9.59
CA LEU A 122 -2.85 -13.87 -8.17
C LEU A 122 -2.88 -15.09 -7.23
N ASP A 123 -3.46 -16.21 -7.66
CA ASP A 123 -3.54 -17.45 -6.85
C ASP A 123 -2.19 -18.16 -6.79
N ALA A 124 -1.33 -17.96 -7.79
CA ALA A 124 0.04 -18.47 -7.80
C ALA A 124 0.97 -17.73 -6.83
N GLY A 125 0.54 -16.59 -6.31
CA GLY A 125 1.36 -15.68 -5.49
C GLY A 125 2.04 -14.62 -6.33
N LEU A 126 2.13 -13.39 -5.80
CA LEU A 126 2.87 -12.31 -6.42
C LEU A 126 4.35 -12.40 -6.01
N GLU A 127 5.25 -12.15 -6.95
CA GLU A 127 6.69 -12.13 -6.67
C GLU A 127 7.04 -10.94 -5.77
N THR A 128 7.11 -11.23 -4.48
CA THR A 128 7.62 -10.32 -3.45
C THR A 128 9.13 -10.49 -3.34
N ALA A 129 9.85 -9.40 -3.05
CA ALA A 129 11.23 -9.52 -2.62
C ALA A 129 11.26 -10.28 -1.29
N GLU A 130 11.44 -11.61 -1.30
CA GLU A 130 12.01 -12.29 -0.15
C GLU A 130 13.49 -11.87 -0.10
N GLU A 131 13.95 -11.42 1.07
CA GLU A 131 15.36 -11.10 1.31
C GLU A 131 16.23 -12.26 0.79
N GLU A 132 17.08 -11.99 -0.20
CA GLU A 132 18.20 -12.88 -0.45
C GLU A 132 19.06 -12.86 0.83
N MET A 133 19.20 -14.05 1.42
CA MET A 133 19.98 -14.37 2.63
C MET A 133 21.39 -13.77 2.64
#